data_AF-X1P2U1-F1
#
_entry.id   AF-X1P2U1-F1
#
_cell.length_a   1.000
_cell.length_b   1.000
_cell.length_c   1.000
_cell.angle_alpha   90.00
_cell.angle_beta   90.00
_cell.angle_gamma   90.00
#
_symmetry.space_group_name_H-M   'P 1'
#
loop_
_entity.id
_entity.type
_entity.pdbx_description
1 polymer ?
#
loop_
_entity_poly.entity_id
_entity_poly.type
_entity_poly.pdbx_seq_one_letter_code
_entity_poly.pdbx_strand_id
1 'polypeptide(L)' 'RQFSQSNFSYSGPMAANIQIGNLCARAGKKLELNEAGQITSDPKINDLAWREPRKGWGPLEMKV' A
#
# COMPACT_ATOMS: atom_id res chain seq x y z
N ARG A 1 -14.69 5.97 14.64
CA ARG A 1 -13.92 4.79 14.15
C ARG A 1 -14.21 4.56 12.66
N GLN A 2 -14.09 5.61 11.84
CA GLN A 2 -14.30 5.61 10.37
C GLN A 2 -13.49 6.75 9.73
N PHE A 3 -12.31 7.08 10.28
CA PHE A 3 -11.48 8.14 9.72
C PHE A 3 -10.57 7.55 8.65
N SER A 4 -10.81 8.01 7.41
CA SER A 4 -9.90 8.00 6.27
C SER A 4 -9.35 6.62 5.89
N GLN A 5 -10.22 5.79 5.30
CA GLN A 5 -9.71 4.80 4.35
C GLN A 5 -9.11 5.59 3.19
N SER A 6 -7.77 5.57 3.09
CA SER A 6 -7.02 6.17 1.99
C SER A 6 -7.65 5.81 0.64
N ASN A 7 -7.58 6.71 -0.33
CA ASN A 7 -8.08 6.56 -1.72
C ASN A 7 -7.37 5.44 -2.51
N PHE A 8 -6.97 4.35 -1.87
CA PHE A 8 -6.37 3.18 -2.50
C PHE A 8 -7.25 2.61 -3.61
N SER A 9 -8.56 2.68 -3.39
CA SER A 9 -9.58 2.29 -4.36
C SER A 9 -9.62 3.13 -5.65
N TYR A 10 -9.03 4.33 -5.68
CA TYR A 10 -9.22 5.30 -6.77
C TYR A 10 -8.06 5.37 -7.78
N SER A 11 -6.84 4.96 -7.44
CA SER A 11 -5.66 5.23 -8.30
C SER A 11 -4.75 4.03 -8.58
N GLY A 12 -5.20 2.80 -8.27
CA GLY A 12 -4.47 1.58 -8.59
C GLY A 12 -3.02 1.59 -8.06
N PRO A 13 -2.00 1.16 -8.85
CA PRO A 13 -0.61 1.11 -8.39
C PRO A 13 -0.04 2.47 -7.98
N MET A 14 -0.58 3.58 -8.48
CA MET A 14 -0.17 4.92 -8.03
C MET A 14 -0.57 5.20 -6.57
N ALA A 15 -1.71 4.66 -6.12
CA ALA A 15 -2.13 4.78 -4.72
C ALA A 15 -1.24 3.96 -3.78
N ALA A 16 -0.68 2.84 -4.25
CA ALA A 16 0.31 2.07 -3.51
C ALA A 16 1.56 2.89 -3.21
N ASN A 17 2.07 3.63 -4.19
CA ASN A 17 3.23 4.51 -4.01
C ASN A 17 2.95 5.66 -3.03
N ILE A 18 1.78 6.31 -3.15
CA ILE A 18 1.37 7.37 -2.22
C ILE A 18 1.22 6.82 -0.80
N GLN A 19 0.64 5.63 -0.64
CA GLN A 19 0.51 4.99 0.65
C GLN A 19 1.86 4.69 1.29
N ILE A 20 2.84 4.17 0.54
CA ILE A 20 4.19 3.92 1.06
C ILE A 20 4.80 5.22 1.59
N GLY A 21 4.68 6.33 0.87
CA GLY A 21 5.14 7.64 1.35
C GLY A 21 4.51 8.06 2.68
N ASN A 22 3.19 7.88 2.81
CA ASN A 22 2.46 8.17 4.06
C ASN A 22 2.89 7.25 5.21
N LEU A 23 3.15 5.97 4.93
CA LEU A 23 3.62 5.02 5.93
C LEU A 23 5.03 5.38 6.41
N CYS A 24 5.93 5.78 5.51
CA CYS A 24 7.27 6.29 5.88
C CYS A 24 7.17 7.53 6.77
N ALA A 25 6.32 8.50 6.41
CA ALA A 25 6.11 9.71 7.21
C ALA A 25 5.56 9.38 8.61
N ARG A 26 4.60 8.45 8.69
CA ARG A 26 4.03 8.00 9.97
C ARG A 26 5.03 7.21 10.82
N ALA A 27 5.89 6.42 10.19
CA ALA A 27 6.94 5.66 10.86
C ALA A 27 8.08 6.54 11.37
N GLY A 28 8.24 7.74 10.79
CA GLY A 28 9.38 8.63 11.04
C GLY A 28 10.71 8.04 10.54
N LYS A 29 10.68 7.07 9.62
CA LYS A 29 11.86 6.36 9.12
C LYS A 29 11.62 5.81 7.72
N LYS A 30 12.74 5.49 7.04
CA LYS A 30 12.71 4.76 5.78
C LYS A 30 12.18 3.34 6.01
N LEU A 31 11.22 2.93 5.20
CA LEU A 31 10.69 1.57 5.18
C LEU A 31 11.33 0.78 4.04
N GLU A 32 11.68 -0.46 4.31
CA GLU A 32 12.25 -1.38 3.33
C GLU A 32 11.21 -2.46 3.00
N LEU A 33 11.07 -2.77 1.72
CA LEU A 33 10.11 -3.76 1.24
C LEU A 33 10.83 -4.93 0.58
N ASN A 34 10.26 -6.13 0.71
CA ASN A 34 10.66 -7.28 -0.09
C ASN A 34 10.01 -7.26 -1.48
N GLU A 35 10.35 -8.24 -2.33
CA GLU A 35 9.80 -8.38 -3.68
C GLU A 35 8.27 -8.55 -3.70
N ALA A 36 7.68 -9.06 -2.61
CA ALA A 36 6.24 -9.19 -2.44
C ALA A 36 5.56 -7.90 -1.94
N GLY A 37 6.29 -6.79 -1.76
CA GLY A 37 5.74 -5.52 -1.27
C GLY A 37 5.38 -5.53 0.23
N GLN A 38 6.03 -6.39 1.02
CA GLN A 38 5.89 -6.43 2.47
C GLN A 38 7.00 -5.64 3.14
N ILE A 39 6.65 -4.84 4.15
CA ILE A 39 7.61 -4.05 4.91
C ILE A 39 8.38 -4.97 5.86
N THR A 40 9.70 -5.04 5.71
CA THR A 40 10.59 -5.90 6.51
C THR A 40 11.28 -5.13 7.63
N SER A 41 11.53 -3.82 7.45
CA SER A 41 12.22 -2.99 8.45
C SER A 41 11.34 -2.64 9.67
N ASP A 42 10.02 -2.70 9.52
CA ASP A 42 9.05 -2.58 10.62
C ASP A 42 7.77 -3.37 10.30
N PRO A 43 7.72 -4.67 10.65
CA PRO A 43 6.61 -5.54 10.26
C PRO A 43 5.24 -5.07 10.76
N LYS A 44 5.17 -4.35 11.88
CA LYS A 44 3.92 -3.85 12.47
C LYS A 44 3.21 -2.82 11.58
N ILE A 45 3.95 -2.17 10.70
CA ILE A 45 3.37 -1.18 9.78
C ILE A 45 2.58 -1.86 8.64
N ASN A 46 2.80 -3.15 8.38
CA ASN A 46 1.99 -3.90 7.43
C ASN A 46 0.50 -3.91 7.79
N ASP A 47 0.16 -3.83 9.09
CA ASP A 47 -1.24 -3.76 9.56
C ASP A 47 -1.92 -2.43 9.18
N LEU A 48 -1.14 -1.41 8.86
CA LEU A 48 -1.61 -0.10 8.41
C LEU A 48 -1.62 0.03 6.89
N ALA A 49 -1.03 -0.93 6.18
CA ALA A 49 -0.99 -0.95 4.72
C ALA A 49 -2.31 -1.51 4.18
N TRP A 50 -2.85 -0.82 3.17
CA TRP A 50 -4.10 -1.21 2.51
C TRP A 50 -3.72 -1.77 1.15
N ARG A 51 -3.87 -3.07 0.95
CA ARG A 51 -3.35 -3.75 -0.25
C ARG A 51 -4.43 -4.16 -1.24
N GLU A 52 -5.69 -3.93 -0.92
CA GLU A 52 -6.81 -4.31 -1.77
C GLU A 52 -7.17 -3.15 -2.72
N PRO A 53 -6.89 -3.27 -4.03
CA PRO A 53 -7.41 -2.33 -5.00
C PRO A 53 -8.92 -2.49 -5.16
N ARG A 54 -9.59 -1.45 -5.69
CA ARG A 54 -11.01 -1.56 -6.05
C ARG A 54 -11.20 -2.67 -7.08
N LYS A 55 -12.37 -3.33 -7.07
CA LYS A 55 -12.76 -4.27 -8.13
C LYS A 55 -12.57 -3.62 -9.50
N GLY A 56 -11.79 -4.26 -10.37
CA GLY A 56 -11.45 -3.77 -11.71
C GLY A 56 -10.24 -2.82 -11.80
N TRP A 57 -9.60 -2.48 -10.67
CA TRP A 57 -8.38 -1.65 -10.59
C TRP A 57 -7.16 -2.43 -10.09
N GLY A 58 -7.26 -3.76 -10.04
CA GLY A 58 -6.13 -4.64 -9.78
C GLY A 58 -5.13 -4.66 -10.93
N PRO A 59 -3.98 -5.34 -10.74
CA PRO A 59 -3.05 -5.57 -11.84
C PRO A 59 -3.77 -6.19 -13.03
N LEU A 60 -3.38 -5.77 -14.23
CA LEU A 60 -3.94 -6.27 -15.48
C LEU A 60 -3.49 -7.73 -15.64
N GLU A 61 -4.40 -8.68 -15.41
CA GLU A 61 -4.13 -10.11 -15.61
C GLU A 61 -4.12 -10.41 -17.11
N MET A 62 -2.95 -10.32 -17.75
CA MET A 62 -2.77 -10.86 -19.09
C MET A 62 -2.66 -12.39 -18.99
N LYS A 63 -3.68 -13.09 -19.48
CA LYS A 63 -3.55 -14.52 -19.78
C LYS A 63 -2.68 -14.65 -21.02
N VAL A 64 -1.44 -15.10 -20.84
CA VAL A 64 -0.56 -15.55 -21.92
C VAL A 64 -0.87 -17.00 -22.22
#